data_AF-A0A5J4RW09-F1
#
_entry.id   AF-A0A5J4RW09-F1
#
_cell.length_a   1.000
_cell.length_b   1.000
_cell.length_c   1.000
_cell.angle_alpha   90.00
_cell.angle_beta   90.00
_cell.angle_gamma   90.00
#
_symmetry.space_group_name_H-M   'P 1'
#
loop_
_entity.id
_entity.type
_entity.pdbx_description
1 polymer ?
#
loop_
_entity_poly.entity_id
_entity_poly.type
_entity_poly.pdbx_seq_one_letter_code
_entity_poly.pdbx_strand_id
1 'polypeptide(L)'
;MPLSVSDKMLLIGGGVGVAPLLFLGEQLRKMGSNPTFLLGAKSKKDLLQLDNFGTYGNVYITTEDGSCGEKGYVTQHPILNKIRFDRIYACGPRPMMIAIAKYAKANDIFCEVSLENTMACGIGVCLCCVEDTIDGHLCICKEGPVLNSNKLVWQI
;
A
#
# COMPACT_ATOMS: atom_id res chain seq x y z
N MET A 1 1.21 -8.42 8.61
CA MET A 1 2.42 -8.95 9.28
C MET A 1 2.91 -10.20 8.54
N PRO A 2 4.22 -10.42 8.36
CA PRO A 2 4.77 -11.60 7.69
C PRO A 2 4.42 -12.88 8.46
N LEU A 3 4.14 -13.97 7.74
CA LEU A 3 3.96 -15.31 8.35
C LEU A 3 5.30 -16.05 8.45
N SER A 4 6.20 -15.76 7.51
CA SER A 4 7.58 -16.25 7.49
C SER A 4 8.54 -15.11 7.14
N VAL A 5 9.78 -15.22 7.62
CA VAL A 5 10.88 -14.30 7.26
C VAL A 5 11.21 -14.37 5.76
N SER A 6 10.86 -15.49 5.10
CA SER A 6 11.04 -15.69 3.66
C SER A 6 9.95 -15.05 2.79
N ASP A 7 8.86 -14.54 3.38
CA ASP A 7 7.73 -13.97 2.62
C ASP A 7 8.20 -12.75 1.82
N LYS A 8 7.92 -12.76 0.51
CA LYS A 8 8.18 -11.62 -0.37
C LYS A 8 7.05 -10.61 -0.22
N MET A 9 7.37 -9.51 0.46
CA MET A 9 6.42 -8.43 0.73
C MET A 9 6.62 -7.27 -0.24
N LEU A 10 5.52 -6.81 -0.82
CA LEU A 10 5.48 -5.64 -1.67
C LEU A 10 4.70 -4.51 -0.98
N LEU A 11 5.36 -3.38 -0.78
CA LEU A 11 4.78 -2.17 -0.19
C LEU A 11 4.57 -1.16 -1.32
N ILE A 12 3.32 -0.87 -1.66
CA ILE A 12 2.94 -0.02 -2.81
C ILE A 12 2.41 1.31 -2.30
N GLY A 13 3.14 2.40 -2.56
CA GLY A 13 2.78 3.74 -2.12
C GLY A 13 2.48 4.66 -3.29
N GLY A 14 1.45 5.49 -3.17
CA GLY A 14 1.13 6.55 -4.14
C GLY A 14 1.07 7.93 -3.50
N GLY A 15 1.87 8.88 -4.01
CA GLY A 15 1.90 10.24 -3.49
C GLY A 15 2.30 10.28 -2.01
N VAL A 16 1.50 10.94 -1.17
CA VAL A 16 1.76 11.04 0.29
C VAL A 16 1.63 9.69 1.02
N GLY A 17 0.92 8.72 0.43
CA GLY A 17 0.74 7.38 1.00
C GLY A 17 2.03 6.56 1.09
N VAL A 18 3.14 7.05 0.51
CA VAL A 18 4.47 6.42 0.68
C VAL A 18 5.00 6.56 2.11
N ALA A 19 4.64 7.62 2.84
CA ALA A 19 5.19 7.93 4.16
C ALA A 19 4.98 6.81 5.21
N PRO A 20 3.77 6.28 5.44
CA PRO A 20 3.58 5.20 6.41
C PRO A 20 4.29 3.89 6.01
N LEU A 21 4.51 3.67 4.70
CA LEU A 21 5.18 2.47 4.21
C LEU A 21 6.67 2.46 4.55
N LEU A 22 7.31 3.63 4.69
CA LEU A 22 8.70 3.69 5.13
C LEU A 22 8.86 3.09 6.54
N PHE A 23 7.99 3.49 7.46
CA PHE A 23 7.98 2.97 8.82
C PHE A 23 7.65 1.48 8.84
N LEU A 24 6.66 1.04 8.06
CA LEU A 24 6.35 -0.39 7.93
C LEU A 24 7.57 -1.17 7.43
N GLY A 25 8.27 -0.66 6.42
CA GLY A 25 9.48 -1.27 5.88
C GLY A 25 10.62 -1.37 6.90
N GLU A 26 10.84 -0.33 7.70
CA GLU A 26 11.79 -0.36 8.83
C GLU A 26 11.43 -1.48 9.83
N GLN A 27 10.16 -1.59 10.21
CA GLN A 27 9.72 -2.64 11.15
C GLN A 27 9.90 -4.03 10.55
N LEU A 28 9.56 -4.23 9.28
CA LEU A 28 9.78 -5.50 8.57
C LEU A 28 11.26 -5.88 8.52
N ARG A 29 12.15 -4.90 8.34
CA ARG A 29 13.60 -5.13 8.41
C ARG A 29 14.09 -5.51 9.79
N LYS A 30 13.58 -4.88 10.84
CA LYS A 30 13.88 -5.26 12.24
C LYS A 30 13.42 -6.69 12.54
N MET A 31 12.36 -7.15 11.88
CA MET A 31 11.88 -8.54 11.94
C MET A 31 12.68 -9.52 11.05
N GLY A 32 13.75 -9.06 10.39
CA GLY A 32 14.63 -9.88 9.55
C GLY A 32 14.14 -10.10 8.11
N SER A 33 13.01 -9.51 7.72
CA SER A 33 12.49 -9.63 6.35
C SER A 33 13.10 -8.61 5.41
N ASN A 34 13.04 -8.85 4.09
CA ASN A 34 13.53 -7.90 3.07
C ASN A 34 12.36 -7.34 2.22
N PRO A 35 11.74 -6.23 2.61
CA PRO A 35 10.62 -5.65 1.87
C PRO A 35 11.04 -5.10 0.51
N THR A 36 10.11 -5.12 -0.43
CA THR A 36 10.22 -4.43 -1.71
C THR A 36 9.24 -3.26 -1.73
N PHE A 37 9.70 -2.08 -2.11
CA PHE A 37 8.89 -0.88 -2.25
C PHE A 37 8.60 -0.62 -3.72
N LEU A 38 7.36 -0.22 -4.02
CA LEU A 38 6.95 0.33 -5.30
C LEU A 38 6.31 1.69 -5.07
N LEU A 39 7.05 2.74 -5.43
CA LEU A 39 6.69 4.13 -5.12
C LEU A 39 6.19 4.83 -6.39
N GLY A 40 4.98 5.38 -6.31
CA GLY A 40 4.32 6.14 -7.36
C GLY A 40 4.26 7.62 -7.07
N ALA A 41 4.64 8.45 -8.03
CA ALA A 41 4.54 9.90 -7.93
C ALA A 41 4.18 10.55 -9.28
N LYS A 42 3.77 11.82 -9.26
CA LYS A 42 3.52 12.56 -10.51
C LYS A 42 4.81 12.85 -11.27
N SER A 43 5.84 13.26 -10.53
CA SER A 43 7.17 13.56 -11.06
C SER A 43 8.27 13.27 -10.05
N LYS A 44 9.53 13.31 -10.48
CA LYS A 44 10.72 13.01 -9.66
C LYS A 44 10.81 13.89 -8.41
N LYS A 45 10.37 15.15 -8.48
CA LYS A 45 10.40 16.09 -7.33
C LYS A 45 9.41 15.71 -6.23
N ASP A 46 8.39 14.92 -6.57
CA ASP A 46 7.34 14.49 -5.65
C ASP A 46 7.72 13.15 -4.98
N LEU A 47 8.84 12.53 -5.37
CA LEU A 47 9.39 11.36 -4.70
C LEU A 47 10.14 11.80 -3.43
N LEU A 48 9.69 11.27 -2.30
CA LEU A 48 10.21 11.64 -0.99
C LEU A 48 11.08 10.52 -0.42
N GLN A 49 12.19 10.91 0.21
CA GLN A 49 13.02 10.04 1.07
C GLN A 49 13.52 8.73 0.42
N LEU A 50 13.84 8.74 -0.88
CA LEU A 50 14.30 7.55 -1.62
C LEU A 50 15.48 6.83 -0.95
N ASP A 51 16.44 7.58 -0.39
CA ASP A 51 17.61 7.01 0.30
C ASP A 51 17.20 6.23 1.56
N ASN A 52 16.20 6.72 2.28
CA ASN A 52 15.67 6.02 3.47
C ASN A 52 14.99 4.72 3.06
N PHE A 53 14.21 4.72 1.97
CA PHE A 53 13.60 3.49 1.45
C PHE A 53 14.66 2.47 1.02
N GLY A 54 15.71 2.92 0.33
CA GLY A 54 16.83 2.07 -0.11
C GLY A 54 17.60 1.43 1.04
N THR A 55 17.60 2.06 2.22
CA THR A 55 18.22 1.49 3.44
C THR A 55 17.46 0.25 3.94
N TYR A 56 16.15 0.22 3.74
CA TYR A 56 15.28 -0.84 4.24
C TYR A 56 14.91 -1.91 3.22
N GLY A 57 15.12 -1.69 1.92
CA GLY A 57 14.71 -2.68 0.94
C GLY A 57 14.92 -2.24 -0.50
N ASN A 58 14.49 -3.10 -1.42
CA ASN A 58 14.56 -2.82 -2.85
C ASN A 58 13.52 -1.77 -3.22
N VAL A 59 13.90 -0.74 -3.97
CA VAL A 59 12.99 0.35 -4.34
C VAL A 59 12.76 0.34 -5.85
N TYR A 60 11.51 0.23 -6.24
CA TYR A 60 11.02 0.45 -7.60
C TYR A 60 10.22 1.74 -7.64
N ILE A 61 10.32 2.47 -8.74
CA ILE A 61 9.77 3.81 -8.87
C ILE A 61 8.95 3.87 -10.15
N THR A 62 7.80 4.52 -10.08
CA THR A 62 7.02 4.91 -11.25
C THR A 62 6.68 6.40 -11.16
N THR A 63 6.89 7.14 -12.24
CA THR A 63 6.39 8.51 -12.35
C THR A 63 5.48 8.69 -13.56
N GLU A 64 4.41 9.46 -13.41
CA GLU A 64 3.44 9.70 -14.50
C GLU A 64 4.10 10.40 -15.71
N ASP A 65 5.02 11.32 -15.44
CA ASP A 65 5.78 12.05 -16.46
C ASP A 65 7.00 11.29 -17.01
N GLY A 66 7.40 10.17 -16.39
CA GLY A 66 8.61 9.41 -16.74
C GLY A 66 9.94 10.06 -16.33
N SER A 67 9.93 11.10 -15.49
CA SER A 67 11.13 11.76 -14.99
C SER A 67 12.00 10.90 -14.07
N CYS A 68 11.48 9.80 -13.50
CA CYS A 68 12.27 8.84 -12.73
C CYS A 68 11.63 7.45 -12.74
N GLY A 69 12.45 6.40 -12.87
CA GLY A 69 11.96 5.02 -12.92
C GLY A 69 11.14 4.74 -14.18
N GLU A 70 10.13 3.89 -14.04
CA GLU A 70 9.22 3.56 -15.13
C GLU A 70 8.18 4.67 -15.33
N LYS A 71 7.79 4.92 -16.59
CA LYS A 71 6.72 5.89 -16.88
C LYS A 71 5.35 5.25 -16.68
N GLY A 72 4.46 5.91 -15.94
CA GLY A 72 3.06 5.53 -15.79
C GLY A 72 2.61 5.45 -14.33
N TYR A 73 1.74 4.47 -14.03
CA TYR A 73 1.21 4.23 -12.70
C TYR A 73 1.80 2.97 -12.05
N VAL A 74 1.84 2.94 -10.72
CA VAL A 74 2.31 1.76 -9.97
C VAL A 74 1.55 0.47 -10.31
N THR A 75 0.27 0.61 -10.66
CA THR A 75 -0.60 -0.50 -11.08
C THR A 75 -0.17 -1.16 -12.39
N GLN A 76 0.69 -0.49 -13.16
CA GLN A 76 1.21 -0.94 -14.45
C GLN A 76 2.69 -1.32 -14.38
N HIS A 77 3.31 -1.23 -13.20
CA HIS A 77 4.74 -1.42 -13.09
C HIS A 77 5.14 -2.88 -13.41
N PRO A 78 6.18 -3.13 -14.22
CA PRO A 78 6.56 -4.48 -14.66
C PRO A 78 6.89 -5.46 -13.53
N ILE A 79 7.25 -4.95 -12.35
CA ILE A 79 7.60 -5.80 -11.19
C ILE A 79 6.45 -6.71 -10.76
N LEU A 80 5.20 -6.27 -10.97
CA LEU A 80 4.01 -7.03 -10.63
C LEU A 80 4.00 -8.37 -11.40
N ASN A 81 4.43 -8.37 -12.66
CA ASN A 81 4.48 -9.59 -13.48
C ASN A 81 5.82 -10.34 -13.40
N LYS A 82 6.89 -9.68 -12.94
CA LYS A 82 8.24 -10.27 -12.87
C LYS A 82 8.49 -11.04 -11.57
N ILE A 83 7.87 -10.63 -10.47
CA ILE A 83 8.07 -11.23 -9.16
C ILE A 83 6.73 -11.63 -8.58
N ARG A 84 6.61 -12.89 -8.16
CA ARG A 84 5.50 -13.34 -7.32
C ARG A 84 5.76 -12.89 -5.88
N PHE A 85 4.83 -12.09 -5.35
CA PHE A 85 4.81 -11.64 -3.96
C PHE A 85 3.78 -12.43 -3.17
N ASP A 86 4.04 -12.62 -1.88
CA ASP A 86 3.15 -13.36 -0.98
C ASP A 86 2.16 -12.41 -0.28
N ARG A 87 2.59 -11.16 -0.07
CA ARG A 87 1.82 -10.13 0.64
C ARG A 87 2.01 -8.76 0.01
N ILE A 88 0.92 -8.02 -0.13
CA ILE A 88 0.89 -6.65 -0.61
C ILE A 88 0.32 -5.74 0.48
N TYR A 89 0.99 -4.62 0.71
CA TYR A 89 0.50 -3.54 1.58
C TYR A 89 0.42 -2.27 0.73
N ALA A 90 -0.76 -1.68 0.59
CA ALA A 90 -0.96 -0.51 -0.27
C ALA A 90 -1.48 0.71 0.51
N CYS A 91 -0.95 1.88 0.18
CA CYS A 91 -1.41 3.14 0.74
C CYS A 91 -1.31 4.25 -0.32
N GLY A 92 -2.41 4.97 -0.55
CA GLY A 92 -2.48 6.05 -1.52
C GLY A 92 -3.89 6.25 -2.04
N PRO A 93 -4.08 6.85 -3.23
CA PRO A 93 -5.40 7.17 -3.75
C PRO A 93 -6.32 5.94 -3.85
N ARG A 94 -7.61 6.09 -3.49
CA ARG A 94 -8.58 5.00 -3.52
C ARG A 94 -8.62 4.21 -4.85
N PRO A 95 -8.59 4.85 -6.05
CA PRO A 95 -8.54 4.11 -7.30
C PRO A 95 -7.30 3.22 -7.45
N MET A 96 -6.15 3.69 -6.95
CA MET A 96 -4.91 2.90 -6.93
C MET A 96 -5.06 1.69 -6.02
N MET A 97 -5.57 1.87 -4.80
CA MET A 97 -5.77 0.77 -3.85
C MET A 97 -6.76 -0.28 -4.37
N ILE A 98 -7.86 0.14 -5.02
CA ILE A 98 -8.82 -0.80 -5.64
C ILE A 98 -8.15 -1.61 -6.76
N ALA A 99 -7.37 -0.96 -7.63
CA ALA A 99 -6.67 -1.64 -8.71
C ALA A 99 -5.65 -2.67 -8.19
N ILE A 100 -4.91 -2.33 -7.13
CA ILE A 100 -3.99 -3.25 -6.47
C ILE A 100 -4.73 -4.39 -5.76
N ALA A 101 -5.84 -4.11 -5.08
CA ALA A 101 -6.68 -5.13 -4.45
C ALA A 101 -7.22 -6.13 -5.48
N LYS A 102 -7.68 -5.64 -6.64
CA LYS A 102 -8.10 -6.49 -7.77
C LYS A 102 -6.97 -7.35 -8.31
N TYR A 103 -5.79 -6.76 -8.51
CA TYR A 103 -4.59 -7.50 -8.91
C TYR A 103 -4.23 -8.59 -7.90
N ALA A 104 -4.23 -8.27 -6.60
CA ALA A 104 -3.88 -9.21 -5.55
C ALA A 104 -4.87 -10.38 -5.48
N LYS A 105 -6.18 -10.09 -5.55
CA LYS A 105 -7.23 -11.11 -5.58
C LYS A 105 -7.12 -12.04 -6.78
N ALA A 106 -6.85 -11.51 -7.97
CA ALA A 106 -6.66 -12.31 -9.18
C ALA A 106 -5.44 -13.26 -9.12
N ASN A 107 -4.45 -12.95 -8.28
CA ASN A 107 -3.22 -13.73 -8.13
C ASN A 107 -3.17 -14.56 -6.84
N ASP A 108 -4.24 -14.55 -6.05
CA ASP A 108 -4.35 -15.16 -4.72
C ASP A 108 -3.25 -14.68 -3.76
N ILE A 109 -3.05 -13.36 -3.71
CA ILE A 109 -2.06 -12.68 -2.87
C ILE A 109 -2.80 -11.99 -1.72
N PHE A 110 -2.30 -12.15 -0.51
CA PHE A 110 -2.82 -11.41 0.65
C PHE A 110 -2.58 -9.92 0.47
N CYS A 111 -3.63 -9.10 0.63
CA CYS A 111 -3.53 -7.66 0.44
C CYS A 111 -4.18 -6.88 1.58
N GLU A 112 -3.44 -5.91 2.11
CA GLU A 112 -3.92 -4.92 3.07
C GLU A 112 -3.83 -3.52 2.46
N VAL A 113 -4.84 -2.70 2.74
CA VAL A 113 -4.94 -1.33 2.25
C VAL A 113 -5.14 -0.38 3.42
N SER A 114 -4.45 0.76 3.40
CA SER A 114 -4.60 1.82 4.40
C SER A 114 -5.59 2.87 3.89
N LEU A 115 -6.79 2.89 4.46
CA LEU A 115 -7.88 3.76 4.05
C LEU A 115 -7.74 5.18 4.62
N GLU A 116 -8.18 6.16 3.83
CA GLU A 116 -8.14 7.59 4.15
C GLU A 116 -9.56 8.20 4.14
N ASN A 117 -10.48 7.61 4.90
CA ASN A 117 -11.85 8.13 4.99
C ASN A 117 -11.88 9.51 5.67
N THR A 118 -12.87 10.34 5.35
CA THR A 118 -13.00 11.67 5.96
C THR A 118 -13.21 11.55 7.47
N MET A 119 -12.28 12.10 8.25
CA MET A 119 -12.31 12.06 9.72
C MET A 119 -12.62 13.44 10.30
N ALA A 120 -13.39 13.47 11.38
CA ALA A 120 -13.59 14.66 12.21
C ALA A 120 -12.96 14.48 13.59
N CYS A 121 -13.49 13.56 14.41
CA CYS A 121 -12.98 13.38 15.78
C CYS A 121 -11.70 12.52 15.89
N GLY A 122 -11.45 11.62 14.92
CA GLY A 122 -10.29 10.71 14.94
C GLY A 122 -10.30 9.62 16.04
N ILE A 123 -11.35 9.53 16.88
CA ILE A 123 -11.40 8.64 18.05
C ILE A 123 -12.65 7.73 18.08
N GLY A 124 -13.39 7.66 16.97
CA GLY A 124 -14.52 6.74 16.81
C GLY A 124 -15.86 7.22 17.39
N VAL A 125 -15.97 8.49 17.78
CA VAL A 125 -17.20 9.05 18.38
C VAL A 125 -18.14 9.63 17.32
N CYS A 126 -17.61 10.40 16.36
CA CYS A 126 -18.44 11.12 15.38
C CYS A 126 -19.00 10.22 14.26
N LEU A 127 -18.45 9.02 14.06
CA LEU A 127 -18.81 8.08 13.00
C LEU A 127 -18.72 8.63 11.55
N CYS A 128 -18.02 9.75 11.30
CA CYS A 128 -17.86 10.29 9.94
C CYS A 128 -16.98 9.43 9.01
N CYS A 129 -16.06 8.64 9.58
CA CYS A 129 -15.10 7.83 8.84
C CYS A 129 -15.51 6.36 8.74
N VAL A 130 -16.80 6.09 8.57
CA VAL A 130 -17.29 4.72 8.40
C VAL A 130 -16.91 4.19 7.01
N GLU A 131 -16.50 2.94 6.95
CA GLU A 131 -16.35 2.16 5.71
C GLU A 131 -17.23 0.91 5.78
N ASP A 132 -17.87 0.60 4.66
CA ASP A 132 -18.67 -0.61 4.50
C ASP A 132 -17.76 -1.82 4.27
N THR A 133 -18.02 -2.90 5.02
CA THR A 133 -17.31 -4.17 4.90
C THR A 133 -18.30 -5.33 4.83
N ILE A 134 -17.82 -6.52 4.47
CA ILE A 134 -18.64 -7.74 4.46
C ILE A 134 -19.15 -8.12 5.85
N ASP A 135 -18.45 -7.68 6.90
CA ASP A 135 -18.75 -7.98 8.31
C ASP A 135 -19.60 -6.87 8.96
N GLY A 136 -19.98 -5.82 8.20
CA GLY A 136 -20.73 -4.66 8.67
C GLY A 136 -20.00 -3.33 8.48
N HIS A 137 -20.38 -2.31 9.25
CA HIS A 137 -19.85 -0.95 9.15
C HIS A 137 -18.73 -0.74 10.16
N LEU A 138 -17.53 -0.37 9.71
CA LEU A 138 -16.37 -0.15 10.59
C LEU A 138 -15.99 1.33 10.62
N CYS A 139 -15.66 1.84 11.80
CA CYS A 139 -15.15 3.19 11.98
C CYS A 139 -13.62 3.21 11.77
N ILE A 140 -13.17 3.71 10.62
CA ILE A 140 -11.77 3.61 10.17
C ILE A 140 -10.76 4.23 11.15
N CYS A 141 -11.11 5.33 11.83
CA CYS A 141 -10.20 5.94 12.81
C CYS A 141 -9.98 5.13 14.09
N LYS A 142 -10.85 4.15 14.38
CA LYS A 142 -10.78 3.30 15.59
C LYS A 142 -10.46 1.85 15.26
N GLU A 143 -11.05 1.33 14.19
CA GLU A 143 -10.99 -0.09 13.80
C GLU A 143 -10.08 -0.32 12.59
N GLY A 144 -9.72 0.74 11.87
CA GLY A 144 -8.71 0.73 10.80
C GLY A 144 -7.41 1.40 11.26
N PRO A 145 -6.71 2.14 10.39
CA PRO A 145 -7.03 2.43 8.99
C PRO A 145 -6.65 1.29 8.01
N VAL A 146 -5.90 0.29 8.49
CA VAL A 146 -5.41 -0.81 7.65
C VAL A 146 -6.38 -1.98 7.69
N LEU A 147 -6.94 -2.33 6.54
CA LEU A 147 -7.91 -3.42 6.40
C LEU A 147 -7.48 -4.39 5.29
N ASN A 148 -7.84 -5.67 5.46
CA ASN A 148 -7.69 -6.67 4.41
C ASN A 148 -8.65 -6.34 3.25
N SER A 149 -8.13 -6.31 2.02
CA SER A 149 -8.92 -5.93 0.85
C SER A 149 -10.12 -6.85 0.58
N ASN A 150 -10.06 -8.12 0.99
CA ASN A 150 -11.16 -9.07 0.83
C ASN A 150 -12.34 -8.80 1.77
N LYS A 151 -12.15 -7.98 2.81
CA LYS A 151 -13.24 -7.56 3.70
C LYS A 151 -14.02 -6.36 3.18
N LEU A 152 -13.47 -5.63 2.20
CA LEU A 152 -14.09 -4.42 1.67
C LEU A 152 -15.12 -4.78 0.59
N VAL A 153 -16.24 -4.05 0.54
CA VAL A 153 -17.28 -4.21 -0.50
C VAL A 153 -16.88 -3.60 -1.86
N TRP A 154 -15.57 -3.57 -2.15
CA TRP A 154 -15.07 -3.10 -3.44
C TRP A 154 -15.38 -4.10 -4.55
N GLN A 155 -15.70 -3.60 -5.74
CA GLN A 155 -15.90 -4.45 -6.93
C GLN A 155 -14.53 -4.89 -7.48
N ILE A 156 -13.95 -5.92 -6.86
CA ILE A 156 -12.64 -6.50 -7.19
C ILE A 156 -12.72 -7.94 -7.67
#